data_AF-A0A2V8X991-F1
#
_entry.id   AF-A0A2V8X991-F1
#
_cell.length_a   1.000
_cell.length_b   1.000
_cell.length_c   1.000
_cell.angle_alpha   90.00
_cell.angle_beta   90.00
_cell.angle_gamma   90.00
#
_symmetry.space_group_name_H-M   'P 1'
#
loop_
_entity.id
_entity.type
_entity.pdbx_description
1 polymer ?
#
loop_
_entity_poly.entity_id
_entity_poly.type
_entity_poly.pdbx_seq_one_letter_code
_entity_poly.pdbx_strand_id
1 'polypeptide(L)'
;MFLYCVVFALIFGYPRQESPKPEEQAVVRQQASLLYERHRQAAIRMNELAAHINSEADARAFVDAVADMFADNLPPAWATRGIRERIARAEYEAVSNPLRQIPEQRIADVWNKYVREIGASEEALVTAAEIHSMRDATFAVGQVMWSRGTNQTAWTMPNIFAVGADGKVAEGCRAVEAIRVIHDLDSLFDNLRSARERLRKGIVASDAMKKRLENTNANQKTTARLEVRIDSNPLRPAEIRYVREHGAEHFNQFLEMLLEELFPAM
;
A
#
# COMPACT_ATOMS: atom_id res chain seq x y z
N MET A 1 -11.92 1.45 8.18
CA MET A 1 -13.05 2.42 8.19
C MET A 1 -12.60 3.78 7.64
N PHE A 2 -12.23 3.91 6.35
CA PHE A 2 -12.15 5.23 5.64
C PHE A 2 -11.97 5.08 4.12
N LEU A 3 -11.59 3.90 3.61
CA LEU A 3 -11.68 3.59 2.16
C LEU A 3 -13.13 3.37 1.66
N TYR A 4 -14.11 3.30 2.57
CA TYR A 4 -15.50 3.09 2.20
C TYR A 4 -16.15 4.33 1.58
N CYS A 5 -15.71 5.56 1.83
CA CYS A 5 -16.44 6.75 1.35
C CYS A 5 -16.25 7.04 -0.15
N VAL A 6 -15.11 6.69 -0.75
CA VAL A 6 -14.87 6.94 -2.19
C VAL A 6 -15.46 5.83 -3.06
N VAL A 7 -15.63 4.62 -2.53
CA VAL A 7 -16.27 3.49 -3.23
C VAL A 7 -17.79 3.43 -2.97
N PHE A 8 -18.29 3.85 -1.79
CA PHE A 8 -19.75 3.93 -1.53
C PHE A 8 -20.46 5.00 -2.37
N ALA A 9 -19.78 6.08 -2.74
CA ALA A 9 -20.35 7.10 -3.63
C ALA A 9 -20.69 6.56 -5.03
N LEU A 10 -20.17 5.39 -5.42
CA LEU A 10 -20.40 4.78 -6.73
C LEU A 10 -21.42 3.62 -6.71
N ILE A 11 -21.87 3.13 -5.55
CA ILE A 11 -22.62 1.85 -5.48
C ILE A 11 -24.03 1.95 -4.86
N PHE A 12 -24.41 2.99 -4.11
CA PHE A 12 -25.79 3.11 -3.59
C PHE A 12 -26.46 4.47 -3.87
N GLY A 13 -27.34 4.44 -4.87
CA GLY A 13 -28.50 5.28 -5.16
C GLY A 13 -28.66 6.62 -4.42
N TYR A 14 -28.22 7.71 -5.05
CA TYR A 14 -28.94 8.96 -4.92
C TYR A 14 -30.31 8.81 -5.62
N PRO A 15 -31.41 9.34 -5.04
CA PRO A 15 -32.68 9.46 -5.76
C PRO A 15 -32.38 10.22 -7.04
N ARG A 16 -32.71 9.62 -8.19
CA ARG A 16 -32.54 10.11 -9.57
C ARG A 16 -32.35 11.64 -9.61
N GLN A 17 -31.13 12.09 -9.31
CA GLN A 17 -30.78 13.49 -9.37
C GLN A 17 -30.68 13.77 -10.85
N GLU A 18 -31.43 14.77 -11.30
CA GLU A 18 -31.34 15.26 -12.67
C GLU A 18 -29.86 15.29 -13.06
N SER A 19 -29.53 14.69 -14.20
CA SER A 19 -28.17 14.71 -14.72
C SER A 19 -27.66 16.15 -14.60
N PRO A 20 -26.59 16.41 -13.82
CA PRO A 20 -26.15 17.76 -13.56
C PRO A 20 -25.97 18.47 -14.89
N LYS A 21 -26.35 19.74 -14.95
CA LYS A 21 -26.28 20.50 -16.21
C LYS A 21 -24.87 20.38 -16.78
N PRO A 22 -24.67 20.41 -18.11
CA PRO A 22 -23.35 20.26 -18.72
C PRO A 22 -22.26 21.15 -18.09
N GLU A 23 -22.67 22.33 -17.60
CA GLU A 23 -21.84 23.29 -16.88
C GLU A 23 -21.42 22.80 -15.48
N GLU A 24 -22.33 22.20 -14.70
CA GLU A 24 -22.03 21.60 -13.39
C GLU A 24 -21.12 20.37 -13.54
N GLN A 25 -21.33 19.56 -14.59
CA GLN A 25 -20.43 18.44 -14.91
C GLN A 25 -19.03 18.93 -15.30
N ALA A 26 -18.93 20.04 -16.02
CA ALA A 26 -17.64 20.63 -16.40
C ALA A 26 -16.88 21.12 -15.15
N VAL A 27 -17.57 21.79 -14.23
CA VAL A 27 -16.99 22.26 -12.96
C VAL A 27 -16.51 21.09 -12.09
N VAL A 28 -17.32 20.03 -11.93
CA VAL A 28 -16.95 18.84 -11.17
C VAL A 28 -15.74 18.13 -11.79
N ARG A 29 -15.71 17.98 -13.13
CA ARG A 29 -14.55 17.40 -13.84
C ARG A 29 -13.30 18.24 -13.68
N GLN A 30 -13.42 19.57 -13.74
CA GLN A 30 -12.30 20.47 -13.56
C GLN A 30 -11.74 20.40 -12.13
N GLN A 31 -12.61 20.37 -11.11
CA GLN A 31 -12.20 20.20 -9.72
C GLN A 31 -11.52 18.85 -9.48
N ALA A 32 -12.09 17.75 -10.01
CA ALA A 32 -11.48 16.43 -9.92
C ALA A 32 -10.10 16.38 -10.60
N SER A 33 -9.96 17.04 -11.76
CA SER A 33 -8.68 17.15 -12.48
C SER A 33 -7.62 17.91 -11.68
N LEU A 34 -7.99 19.04 -11.07
CA LEU A 34 -7.08 19.83 -10.22
C LEU A 34 -6.64 19.07 -8.97
N LEU A 35 -7.58 18.37 -8.31
CA LEU A 35 -7.27 17.53 -7.16
C LEU A 35 -6.33 16.37 -7.56
N TYR A 36 -6.63 15.70 -8.67
CA TYR A 36 -5.77 14.64 -9.21
C TYR A 36 -4.36 15.15 -9.49
N GLU A 37 -4.21 16.29 -10.17
CA GLU A 37 -2.89 16.84 -10.48
C GLU A 37 -2.13 17.25 -9.22
N ARG A 38 -2.81 17.81 -8.22
CA ARG A 38 -2.20 18.12 -6.91
C ARG A 38 -1.66 16.86 -6.24
N HIS A 39 -2.44 15.78 -6.21
CA HIS A 39 -2.00 14.50 -5.63
C HIS A 39 -0.86 13.88 -6.44
N ARG A 40 -0.91 13.96 -7.78
CA ARG A 40 0.16 13.50 -8.66
C ARG A 40 1.46 14.23 -8.40
N GLN A 41 1.44 15.57 -8.32
CA GLN A 41 2.64 16.36 -8.04
C GLN A 41 3.22 16.05 -6.65
N ALA A 42 2.36 15.83 -5.65
CA ALA A 42 2.81 15.41 -4.32
C ALA A 42 3.43 14.00 -4.35
N ALA A 43 2.87 13.06 -5.10
CA ALA A 43 3.45 11.73 -5.29
C ALA A 43 4.81 11.78 -6.00
N ILE A 44 4.98 12.64 -7.01
CA ILE A 44 6.26 12.83 -7.69
C ILE A 44 7.32 13.31 -6.68
N ARG A 45 7.00 14.35 -5.88
CA ARG A 45 7.92 14.84 -4.84
C ARG A 45 8.26 13.78 -3.81
N MET A 46 7.28 13.00 -3.32
CA MET A 46 7.53 11.90 -2.40
C MET A 46 8.44 10.83 -3.01
N ASN A 47 8.22 10.48 -4.27
CA ASN A 47 9.04 9.50 -4.97
C ASN A 47 10.48 10.02 -5.20
N GLU A 48 10.67 11.33 -5.40
CA GLU A 48 11.98 11.97 -5.45
C GLU A 48 12.67 11.94 -4.08
N LEU A 49 11.96 12.27 -3.00
CA LEU A 49 12.49 12.16 -1.63
C LEU A 49 12.94 10.73 -1.34
N ALA A 50 12.11 9.73 -1.66
CA ALA A 50 12.42 8.33 -1.45
C ALA A 50 13.68 7.85 -2.19
N ALA A 51 14.03 8.46 -3.33
CA ALA A 51 15.23 8.16 -4.11
C ALA A 51 16.51 8.80 -3.57
N HIS A 52 16.41 9.90 -2.80
CA HIS A 52 17.55 10.72 -2.41
C HIS A 52 17.76 10.78 -0.90
N ILE A 53 17.41 9.70 -0.18
CA ILE A 53 17.69 9.59 1.26
C ILE A 53 19.18 9.35 1.46
N ASN A 54 19.88 10.37 1.98
CA ASN A 54 21.31 10.29 2.31
C ASN A 54 21.57 10.54 3.81
N SER A 55 20.55 10.93 4.56
CA SER A 55 20.61 11.22 5.99
C SER A 55 19.30 10.83 6.69
N GLU A 56 19.34 10.73 8.02
CA GLU A 56 18.12 10.56 8.83
C GLU A 56 17.13 11.71 8.63
N ALA A 57 17.61 12.92 8.34
CA ALA A 57 16.76 14.09 8.08
C ALA A 57 15.98 13.94 6.77
N ASP A 58 16.61 13.40 5.72
CA ASP A 58 15.94 13.13 4.44
C ASP A 58 14.87 12.05 4.61
N ALA A 59 15.19 10.98 5.35
CA ALA A 59 14.23 9.93 5.64
C ALA A 59 13.05 10.45 6.46
N ARG A 60 13.30 11.34 7.43
CA ARG A 60 12.24 12.02 8.18
C ARG A 60 11.37 12.88 7.28
N ALA A 61 11.96 13.68 6.39
CA ALA A 61 11.20 14.51 5.45
C ALA A 61 10.32 13.65 4.52
N PHE A 62 10.82 12.50 4.08
CA PHE A 62 10.04 11.54 3.31
C PHE A 62 8.88 10.94 4.12
N VAL A 63 9.13 10.45 5.34
CA VAL A 63 8.09 9.87 6.19
C VAL A 63 7.02 10.90 6.59
N ASP A 64 7.43 12.13 6.88
CA ASP A 64 6.49 13.23 7.18
C ASP A 64 5.63 13.56 5.95
N ALA A 65 6.20 13.57 4.74
CA ALA A 65 5.43 13.77 3.51
C ALA A 65 4.40 12.65 3.26
N VAL A 66 4.76 11.39 3.57
CA VAL A 66 3.83 10.26 3.53
C VAL A 66 2.73 10.43 4.58
N ALA A 67 3.08 10.77 5.82
CA ALA A 67 2.11 10.98 6.89
C ALA A 67 1.12 12.12 6.55
N ASP A 68 1.60 13.23 5.99
CA ASP A 68 0.77 14.36 5.58
C ASP A 68 -0.19 13.97 4.45
N MET A 69 0.27 13.16 3.48
CA MET A 69 -0.59 12.66 2.38
C MET A 69 -1.77 11.83 2.90
N PHE A 70 -1.55 11.09 4.00
CA PHE A 70 -2.52 10.18 4.57
C PHE A 70 -3.09 10.65 5.91
N ALA A 71 -2.91 11.91 6.28
CA ALA A 71 -3.27 12.43 7.61
C ALA A 71 -4.76 12.20 7.95
N ASP A 72 -5.65 12.34 6.96
CA ASP A 72 -7.09 12.10 7.12
C ASP A 72 -7.47 10.62 7.22
N ASN A 73 -6.53 9.72 6.89
CA ASN A 73 -6.76 8.27 6.78
C ASN A 73 -5.98 7.46 7.83
N LEU A 74 -4.96 8.05 8.47
CA LEU A 74 -4.15 7.37 9.47
C LEU A 74 -4.87 7.37 10.82
N PRO A 75 -4.96 6.22 11.52
CA PRO A 75 -5.37 6.20 12.91
C PRO A 75 -4.49 7.17 13.73
N PRO A 76 -5.05 7.96 14.67
CA PRO A 76 -4.26 8.92 15.46
C PRO A 76 -3.04 8.30 16.15
N ALA A 77 -3.15 7.04 16.57
CA ALA A 77 -2.05 6.25 17.13
C ALA A 77 -0.82 6.18 16.21
N TRP A 78 -1.02 6.12 14.89
CA TRP A 78 0.05 5.98 13.89
C TRP A 78 0.65 7.32 13.47
N ALA A 79 -0.04 8.43 13.77
CA ALA A 79 0.42 9.79 13.47
C ALA A 79 1.32 10.40 14.56
N THR A 80 1.56 9.67 15.66
CA THR A 80 2.40 10.17 16.75
C THR A 80 3.83 10.43 16.28
N ARG A 81 4.45 11.45 16.86
CA ARG A 81 5.83 11.81 16.52
C ARG A 81 6.82 10.68 16.77
N GLY A 82 6.66 9.94 17.87
CA GLY A 82 7.56 8.84 18.24
C GLY A 82 7.54 7.72 17.22
N ILE A 83 6.34 7.34 16.74
CA ILE A 83 6.19 6.32 15.70
C ILE A 83 6.82 6.77 14.38
N ARG A 84 6.56 8.01 13.94
CA ARG A 84 7.17 8.56 12.72
C ARG A 84 8.69 8.61 12.79
N GLU A 85 9.26 8.94 13.95
CA GLU A 85 10.71 8.93 14.16
C GLU A 85 11.31 7.52 14.06
N ARG A 86 10.62 6.50 14.57
CA ARG A 86 11.05 5.10 14.42
C ARG A 86 11.00 4.65 12.96
N ILE A 87 9.92 4.97 12.25
CA ILE A 87 9.78 4.66 10.81
C ILE A 87 10.87 5.36 10.00
N ALA A 88 11.11 6.65 10.24
CA ALA A 88 12.14 7.42 9.54
C ALA A 88 13.54 6.87 9.75
N ARG A 89 13.86 6.43 10.97
CA ARG A 89 15.15 5.79 11.25
C ARG A 89 15.27 4.44 10.52
N ALA A 90 14.27 3.58 10.63
CA ALA A 90 14.27 2.29 9.94
C ALA A 90 14.35 2.46 8.41
N GLU A 91 13.72 3.50 7.87
CA GLU A 91 13.81 3.87 6.46
C GLU A 91 15.24 4.25 6.06
N TYR A 92 15.90 5.13 6.84
CA TYR A 92 17.29 5.51 6.61
C TYR A 92 18.24 4.31 6.68
N GLU A 93 18.09 3.45 7.69
CA GLU A 93 18.91 2.27 7.87
C GLU A 93 18.75 1.28 6.71
N ALA A 94 17.51 1.01 6.28
CA ALA A 94 17.22 0.10 5.19
C ALA A 94 17.76 0.58 3.83
N VAL A 95 17.77 1.90 3.60
CA VAL A 95 18.38 2.52 2.41
C VAL A 95 19.91 2.47 2.49
N SER A 96 20.48 2.76 3.67
CA SER A 96 21.93 2.89 3.85
C SER A 96 22.65 1.54 3.93
N ASN A 97 21.95 0.48 4.34
CA ASN A 97 22.52 -0.85 4.50
C ASN A 97 21.47 -1.93 4.16
N PRO A 98 21.64 -2.72 3.09
CA PRO A 98 20.73 -3.81 2.75
C PRO A 98 20.51 -4.84 3.87
N LEU A 99 21.48 -5.05 4.77
CA LEU A 99 21.34 -5.95 5.92
C LEU A 99 20.40 -5.40 7.01
N ARG A 100 20.03 -4.12 6.93
CA ARG A 100 19.08 -3.45 7.84
C ARG A 100 17.68 -3.36 7.25
N GLN A 101 17.45 -3.88 6.05
CA GLN A 101 16.10 -4.03 5.51
C GLN A 101 15.25 -4.91 6.42
N ILE A 102 13.96 -4.61 6.49
CA ILE A 102 13.00 -5.34 7.31
C ILE A 102 12.74 -6.70 6.63
N PRO A 103 13.06 -7.83 7.27
CA PRO A 103 12.81 -9.13 6.66
C PRO A 103 11.32 -9.32 6.41
N GLU A 104 10.94 -9.84 5.24
CA GLU A 104 9.53 -10.16 4.94
C GLU A 104 8.92 -11.12 5.96
N GLN A 105 9.73 -12.02 6.51
CA GLN A 105 9.30 -12.92 7.58
C GLN A 105 8.83 -12.14 8.82
N ARG A 106 9.49 -11.04 9.19
CA ARG A 106 9.04 -10.20 10.31
C ARG A 106 7.68 -9.58 10.02
N ILE A 107 7.44 -9.14 8.80
CA ILE A 107 6.15 -8.59 8.37
C ILE A 107 5.08 -9.67 8.46
N ALA A 108 5.37 -10.88 7.97
CA ALA A 108 4.47 -12.02 8.06
C ALA A 108 4.16 -12.40 9.51
N ASP A 109 5.16 -12.41 10.40
CA ASP A 109 4.98 -12.75 11.81
C ASP A 109 4.07 -11.75 12.53
N VAL A 110 4.32 -10.45 12.35
CA VAL A 110 3.50 -9.37 12.93
C VAL A 110 2.07 -9.42 12.38
N TRP A 111 1.91 -9.58 11.07
CA TRP A 111 0.59 -9.70 10.44
C TRP A 111 -0.17 -10.94 10.91
N ASN A 112 0.50 -12.09 11.00
CA ASN A 112 -0.12 -13.32 11.45
C ASN A 112 -0.51 -13.27 12.93
N LYS A 113 0.26 -12.53 13.75
CA LYS A 113 -0.12 -12.24 15.13
C LYS A 113 -1.39 -11.42 15.18
N TYR A 114 -1.50 -10.37 14.36
CA TYR A 114 -2.73 -9.59 14.19
C TYR A 114 -3.94 -10.46 13.83
N VAL A 115 -3.83 -11.25 12.76
CA VAL A 115 -4.91 -12.11 12.25
C VAL A 115 -5.40 -13.10 13.30
N ARG A 116 -4.48 -13.71 14.06
CA ARG A 116 -4.84 -14.68 15.11
C ARG A 116 -5.51 -14.01 16.30
N GLU A 117 -5.00 -12.86 16.75
CA GLU A 117 -5.54 -12.14 17.91
C GLU A 117 -7.00 -11.73 17.67
N ILE A 118 -7.30 -11.18 16.49
CA ILE A 118 -8.66 -10.74 16.16
C ILE A 118 -9.60 -11.91 15.81
N GLY A 119 -9.10 -13.15 15.78
CA GLY A 119 -9.87 -14.33 15.39
C GLY A 119 -10.37 -14.28 13.94
N ALA A 120 -9.54 -13.77 13.02
CA ALA A 120 -9.83 -13.78 11.59
C ALA A 120 -9.57 -15.16 10.96
N SER A 121 -10.11 -15.36 9.76
CA SER A 121 -9.94 -16.60 8.99
C SER A 121 -8.47 -16.93 8.75
N GLU A 122 -8.10 -18.21 8.79
CA GLU A 122 -6.75 -18.67 8.42
C GLU A 122 -6.38 -18.30 6.98
N GLU A 123 -7.37 -18.05 6.10
CA GLU A 123 -7.14 -17.50 4.77
C GLU A 123 -6.39 -16.15 4.83
N ALA A 124 -6.45 -15.40 5.93
CA ALA A 124 -5.73 -14.15 6.06
C ALA A 124 -4.27 -14.31 6.53
N LEU A 125 -3.84 -15.51 6.92
CA LEU A 125 -2.45 -15.75 7.30
C LEU A 125 -1.53 -15.73 6.09
N VAL A 126 -0.34 -15.18 6.22
CA VAL A 126 0.62 -15.02 5.12
C VAL A 126 1.99 -15.62 5.43
N THR A 127 2.72 -15.89 4.37
CA THR A 127 4.11 -16.32 4.35
C THR A 127 4.99 -15.23 3.74
N ALA A 128 6.29 -15.26 4.03
CA ALA A 128 7.25 -14.35 3.39
C ALA A 128 7.18 -14.43 1.85
N ALA A 129 7.07 -15.62 1.28
CA ALA A 129 6.96 -15.81 -0.17
C ALA A 129 5.70 -15.15 -0.78
N GLU A 130 4.56 -15.16 -0.07
CA GLU A 130 3.35 -14.46 -0.52
C GLU A 130 3.54 -12.94 -0.49
N ILE A 131 4.17 -12.42 0.56
CA ILE A 131 4.56 -11.02 0.66
C ILE A 131 5.49 -10.64 -0.50
N HIS A 132 6.51 -11.44 -0.77
CA HIS A 132 7.43 -11.22 -1.88
C HIS A 132 6.71 -11.16 -3.23
N SER A 133 5.81 -12.11 -3.49
CA SER A 133 5.01 -12.15 -4.73
C SER A 133 4.03 -10.98 -4.85
N MET A 134 3.55 -10.41 -3.73
CA MET A 134 2.78 -9.17 -3.74
C MET A 134 3.65 -7.98 -4.08
N ARG A 135 4.80 -7.84 -3.41
CA ARG A 135 5.77 -6.75 -3.62
C ARG A 135 6.27 -6.72 -5.06
N ASP A 136 6.71 -7.85 -5.59
CA ASP A 136 7.20 -8.00 -6.97
C ASP A 136 6.15 -7.53 -7.99
N ALA A 137 4.89 -7.92 -7.81
CA ALA A 137 3.80 -7.51 -8.68
C ALA A 137 3.52 -6.00 -8.59
N THR A 138 3.44 -5.45 -7.38
CA THR A 138 3.18 -4.03 -7.16
C THR A 138 4.32 -3.17 -7.71
N PHE A 139 5.56 -3.57 -7.49
CA PHE A 139 6.75 -2.91 -8.01
C PHE A 139 6.76 -2.91 -9.55
N ALA A 140 6.56 -4.07 -10.18
CA ALA A 140 6.56 -4.20 -11.64
C ALA A 140 5.46 -3.34 -12.28
N VAL A 141 4.25 -3.35 -11.71
CA VAL A 141 3.15 -2.49 -12.19
C VAL A 141 3.48 -1.01 -11.98
N GLY A 142 3.98 -0.66 -10.80
CA GLY A 142 4.40 0.70 -10.44
C GLY A 142 5.44 1.25 -11.42
N GLN A 143 6.51 0.51 -11.69
CA GLN A 143 7.54 0.92 -12.67
C GLN A 143 6.96 1.18 -14.07
N VAL A 144 6.08 0.31 -14.56
CA VAL A 144 5.47 0.47 -15.89
C VAL A 144 4.58 1.70 -15.95
N MET A 145 3.76 1.92 -14.92
CA MET A 145 2.91 3.11 -14.82
C MET A 145 3.77 4.38 -14.74
N TRP A 146 4.76 4.39 -13.86
CA TRP A 146 5.60 5.54 -13.61
C TRP A 146 6.43 5.95 -14.84
N SER A 147 7.05 4.99 -15.52
CA SER A 147 7.87 5.24 -16.73
C SER A 147 7.05 5.76 -17.91
N ARG A 148 5.76 5.44 -17.96
CA ARG A 148 4.82 5.93 -18.99
C ARG A 148 4.15 7.25 -18.60
N GLY A 149 4.44 7.80 -17.43
CA GLY A 149 3.76 8.99 -16.90
C GLY A 149 2.28 8.75 -16.59
N THR A 150 1.81 7.50 -16.55
CA THR A 150 0.42 7.15 -16.26
C THR A 150 0.26 6.76 -14.80
N ASN A 151 -0.84 7.19 -14.15
CA ASN A 151 -1.12 6.85 -12.74
C ASN A 151 0.06 7.12 -11.79
N GLN A 152 0.78 8.23 -11.94
CA GLN A 152 1.83 8.66 -10.99
C GLN A 152 1.17 9.12 -9.68
N THR A 153 0.98 8.18 -8.74
CA THR A 153 0.25 8.37 -7.49
C THR A 153 1.07 7.84 -6.32
N ALA A 154 0.70 8.17 -5.09
CA ALA A 154 1.39 7.64 -3.90
C ALA A 154 1.45 6.10 -3.89
N TRP A 155 0.54 5.43 -4.59
CA TRP A 155 0.42 3.97 -4.64
C TRP A 155 1.29 3.29 -5.69
N THR A 156 1.89 4.04 -6.62
CA THR A 156 2.67 3.50 -7.76
C THR A 156 4.12 3.97 -7.74
N MET A 157 4.53 4.69 -6.68
CA MET A 157 5.90 5.20 -6.50
C MET A 157 6.90 4.04 -6.46
N PRO A 158 7.81 3.92 -7.45
CA PRO A 158 8.76 2.81 -7.46
C PRO A 158 9.89 2.96 -6.43
N ASN A 159 10.23 4.18 -6.04
CA ASN A 159 11.42 4.43 -5.22
C ASN A 159 11.23 4.09 -3.74
N ILE A 160 10.03 3.68 -3.32
CA ILE A 160 9.79 3.19 -1.96
C ILE A 160 10.26 1.74 -1.79
N PHE A 161 10.47 1.00 -2.88
CA PHE A 161 10.82 -0.41 -2.85
C PHE A 161 12.32 -0.59 -2.61
N ALA A 162 12.68 -1.55 -1.75
CA ALA A 162 14.02 -2.09 -1.70
C ALA A 162 14.27 -2.95 -2.95
N VAL A 163 15.32 -2.61 -3.71
CA VAL A 163 15.65 -3.25 -4.99
C VAL A 163 17.09 -3.77 -4.91
N GLY A 164 17.30 -5.02 -5.32
CA GLY A 164 18.61 -5.65 -5.43
C GLY A 164 19.43 -5.14 -6.62
N ALA A 165 20.69 -5.54 -6.69
CA ALA A 165 21.58 -5.14 -7.79
C ALA A 165 21.12 -5.65 -9.17
N ASP A 166 20.26 -6.68 -9.20
CA ASP A 166 19.64 -7.24 -10.41
C ASP A 166 18.40 -6.46 -10.88
N GLY A 167 18.02 -5.40 -10.16
CA GLY A 167 16.83 -4.60 -10.45
C GLY A 167 15.52 -5.25 -10.00
N LYS A 168 15.56 -6.37 -9.27
CA LYS A 168 14.39 -7.03 -8.68
C LYS A 168 14.16 -6.58 -7.25
N VAL A 169 12.95 -6.78 -6.73
CA VAL A 169 12.67 -6.51 -5.31
C VAL A 169 13.60 -7.34 -4.43
N ALA A 170 14.17 -6.73 -3.40
CA ALA A 170 15.08 -7.39 -2.47
C ALA A 170 14.31 -8.33 -1.51
N GLU A 171 15.01 -9.25 -0.85
CA GLU A 171 14.47 -10.18 0.17
C GLU A 171 13.95 -9.46 1.44
N GLY A 172 14.29 -8.18 1.62
CA GLY A 172 13.79 -7.33 2.70
C GLY A 172 13.12 -6.08 2.17
N CYS A 173 12.37 -5.40 3.03
CA CYS A 173 11.64 -4.18 2.73
C CYS A 173 12.35 -2.95 3.30
N ARG A 174 12.10 -1.80 2.67
CA ARG A 174 12.19 -0.48 3.35
C ARG A 174 11.05 -0.34 4.38
N ALA A 175 11.13 0.64 5.27
CA ALA A 175 10.13 0.83 6.32
C ALA A 175 8.77 1.26 5.76
N VAL A 176 8.74 2.24 4.87
CA VAL A 176 7.51 2.70 4.21
C VAL A 176 6.93 1.62 3.30
N GLU A 177 7.79 0.80 2.67
CA GLU A 177 7.36 -0.38 1.92
C GLU A 177 6.68 -1.42 2.81
N ALA A 178 7.22 -1.70 4.01
CA ALA A 178 6.60 -2.62 4.95
C ALA A 178 5.21 -2.14 5.39
N ILE A 179 5.04 -0.84 5.66
CA ILE A 179 3.73 -0.25 5.95
C ILE A 179 2.78 -0.43 4.77
N ARG A 180 3.28 -0.25 3.54
CA ARG A 180 2.49 -0.46 2.33
C ARG A 180 2.02 -1.91 2.19
N VAL A 181 2.88 -2.88 2.51
CA VAL A 181 2.51 -4.30 2.52
C VAL A 181 1.37 -4.56 3.51
N ILE A 182 1.47 -4.03 4.73
CA ILE A 182 0.40 -4.16 5.74
C ILE A 182 -0.91 -3.54 5.24
N HIS A 183 -0.86 -2.37 4.61
CA HIS A 183 -2.04 -1.76 3.99
C HIS A 183 -2.64 -2.66 2.89
N ASP A 184 -1.82 -3.25 2.02
CA ASP A 184 -2.32 -4.12 0.95
C ASP A 184 -2.96 -5.39 1.50
N LEU A 185 -2.42 -5.95 2.59
CA LEU A 185 -3.00 -7.09 3.27
C LEU A 185 -4.35 -6.75 3.93
N ASP A 186 -4.46 -5.56 4.52
CA ASP A 186 -5.67 -5.07 5.18
C ASP A 186 -6.77 -4.63 4.21
N SER A 187 -6.41 -3.89 3.16
CA SER A 187 -7.36 -3.17 2.32
C SER A 187 -7.49 -3.73 0.91
N LEU A 188 -6.54 -4.54 0.45
CA LEU A 188 -6.51 -5.11 -0.91
C LEU A 188 -6.33 -6.63 -0.86
N PHE A 189 -7.14 -7.33 -0.07
CA PHE A 189 -7.03 -8.77 0.18
C PHE A 189 -6.94 -9.65 -1.09
N ASP A 190 -7.55 -9.22 -2.19
CA ASP A 190 -7.45 -9.91 -3.48
C ASP A 190 -6.02 -9.94 -4.06
N ASN A 191 -5.15 -9.02 -3.65
CA ASN A 191 -3.72 -9.05 -3.98
C ASN A 191 -3.04 -10.27 -3.36
N LEU A 192 -3.39 -10.62 -2.11
CA LEU A 192 -2.90 -11.84 -1.44
C LEU A 192 -3.39 -13.09 -2.16
N ARG A 193 -4.69 -13.16 -2.50
CA ARG A 193 -5.23 -14.29 -3.28
C ARG A 193 -4.53 -14.43 -4.62
N SER A 194 -4.26 -13.32 -5.30
CA SER A 194 -3.54 -13.30 -6.57
C SER A 194 -2.07 -13.72 -6.42
N ALA A 195 -1.41 -13.33 -5.33
CA ALA A 195 -0.04 -13.75 -5.01
C ALA A 195 0.04 -15.27 -4.78
N ARG A 196 -0.88 -15.83 -3.99
CA ARG A 196 -1.01 -17.28 -3.81
C ARG A 196 -1.16 -18.03 -5.12
N GLU A 197 -2.03 -17.55 -5.99
CA GLU A 197 -2.27 -18.17 -7.28
C GLU A 197 -1.02 -18.11 -8.19
N ARG A 198 -0.28 -17.00 -8.15
CA ARG A 198 1.01 -16.87 -8.85
C ARG A 198 2.03 -17.88 -8.31
N LEU A 199 2.17 -17.98 -6.99
CA LEU A 199 3.11 -18.92 -6.36
C LEU A 199 2.78 -20.38 -6.70
N ARG A 200 1.50 -20.77 -6.63
CA ARG A 200 1.05 -22.12 -7.03
C ARG A 200 1.41 -22.46 -8.48
N LYS A 201 1.44 -21.46 -9.36
CA LYS A 201 1.79 -21.60 -10.77
C LYS A 201 3.28 -21.38 -11.07
N GLY A 202 4.11 -21.08 -10.06
CA GLY A 202 5.51 -20.72 -10.24
C GLY A 202 5.71 -19.44 -11.07
N ILE A 203 4.78 -18.49 -11.00
CA ILE A 203 4.82 -17.24 -11.77
C ILE A 203 5.48 -16.14 -10.95
N VAL A 204 6.56 -15.57 -11.50
CA VAL A 204 7.15 -14.30 -11.06
C VAL A 204 6.51 -13.16 -11.85
N ALA A 205 5.92 -12.17 -11.17
CA ALA A 205 5.08 -11.17 -11.80
C ALA A 205 5.90 -10.18 -12.65
N SER A 206 7.06 -9.76 -12.14
CA SER A 206 8.01 -8.90 -12.87
C SER A 206 8.50 -9.55 -14.17
N ASP A 207 8.89 -10.83 -14.12
CA ASP A 207 9.34 -11.57 -15.31
C ASP A 207 8.20 -11.71 -16.35
N ALA A 208 6.99 -12.02 -15.90
CA ALA A 208 5.81 -12.09 -16.77
C ALA A 208 5.48 -10.73 -17.41
N MET A 209 5.60 -9.64 -16.64
CA MET A 209 5.37 -8.28 -17.13
C MET A 209 6.42 -7.87 -18.17
N LYS A 210 7.71 -8.13 -17.87
CA LYS A 210 8.82 -7.85 -18.78
C LYS A 210 8.63 -8.59 -20.11
N LYS A 211 8.33 -9.88 -20.07
CA LYS A 211 8.03 -10.68 -21.27
C LYS A 211 6.82 -10.13 -22.05
N ARG A 212 5.79 -9.62 -21.36
CA ARG A 212 4.64 -8.98 -22.03
C ARG A 212 5.06 -7.69 -22.74
N LEU A 213 5.89 -6.86 -22.11
CA LEU A 213 6.37 -5.61 -22.72
C LEU A 213 7.22 -5.88 -23.97
N GLU A 214 8.12 -6.86 -23.90
CA GLU A 214 8.95 -7.29 -25.03
C GLU A 214 8.11 -7.83 -26.21
N ASN A 215 6.99 -8.51 -25.92
CA ASN A 215 6.09 -9.05 -26.94
C ASN A 215 5.06 -8.04 -27.48
N THR A 216 4.90 -6.87 -26.88
CA THR A 216 3.86 -5.92 -27.28
C THR A 216 4.37 -4.93 -28.32
N ASN A 217 4.22 -5.27 -29.60
CA ASN A 217 4.14 -4.27 -30.67
C ASN A 217 2.86 -3.42 -30.48
N ALA A 218 3.03 -2.23 -29.91
CA ALA A 218 2.22 -0.98 -29.95
C ALA A 218 0.67 -0.96 -29.90
N ASN A 219 -0.10 -2.06 -29.93
CA ASN A 219 -1.55 -1.96 -30.19
C ASN A 219 -2.52 -2.72 -29.26
N GLN A 220 -2.08 -3.25 -28.12
CA GLN A 220 -3.05 -3.75 -27.12
C GLN A 220 -3.50 -2.66 -26.15
N LYS A 221 -4.64 -2.03 -26.46
CA LYS A 221 -5.44 -1.29 -25.47
C LYS A 221 -5.80 -2.28 -24.36
N THR A 222 -5.16 -2.14 -23.21
CA THR A 222 -5.53 -2.89 -22.01
C THR A 222 -6.81 -2.24 -21.49
N THR A 223 -7.95 -2.85 -21.76
CA THR A 223 -9.22 -2.48 -21.11
C THR A 223 -9.12 -2.88 -19.65
N ALA A 224 -8.95 -1.89 -18.77
CA ALA A 224 -9.14 -2.09 -17.34
C ALA A 224 -10.61 -2.47 -17.12
N ARG A 225 -10.87 -3.75 -16.87
CA ARG A 225 -12.21 -4.24 -16.58
C ARG A 225 -12.45 -4.01 -15.09
N LEU A 226 -13.35 -3.07 -14.78
CA LEU A 226 -13.80 -2.84 -13.42
C LEU A 226 -14.69 -4.01 -13.01
N GLU A 227 -14.14 -4.99 -12.29
CA GLU A 227 -14.94 -6.02 -11.64
C GLU A 227 -15.47 -5.45 -10.31
N VAL A 228 -16.78 -5.27 -10.22
CA VAL A 228 -17.44 -5.02 -8.93
C VAL A 228 -17.38 -6.33 -8.15
N ARG A 229 -16.41 -6.44 -7.23
CA ARG A 229 -16.33 -7.56 -6.30
C ARG A 229 -16.95 -7.17 -4.98
N ILE A 230 -17.78 -8.06 -4.45
CA ILE A 230 -18.28 -7.97 -3.08
C ILE A 230 -17.05 -8.08 -2.17
N ASP A 231 -16.89 -7.12 -1.28
CA ASP A 231 -15.81 -7.12 -0.27
C ASP A 231 -15.95 -8.39 0.58
N SER A 232 -15.09 -9.36 0.29
CA SER A 232 -15.03 -10.67 0.94
C SER A 232 -13.81 -10.78 1.83
N ASN A 233 -13.30 -9.62 2.29
CA ASN A 233 -12.17 -9.55 3.19
C ASN A 233 -12.56 -10.12 4.56
N PRO A 234 -11.93 -11.23 5.01
CA PRO A 234 -12.30 -11.87 6.26
C PRO A 234 -11.92 -11.05 7.51
N LEU A 235 -11.11 -10.00 7.36
CA LEU A 235 -10.65 -9.15 8.46
C LEU A 235 -11.77 -8.29 9.03
N ARG A 236 -12.59 -7.66 8.17
CA ARG A 236 -13.58 -6.65 8.62
C ARG A 236 -14.58 -7.19 9.64
N PRO A 237 -15.19 -8.38 9.43
CA PRO A 237 -16.07 -8.95 10.44
C PRO A 237 -15.34 -9.31 11.74
N ALA A 238 -14.07 -9.71 11.67
CA ALA A 238 -13.26 -10.08 12.82
C ALA A 238 -12.88 -8.85 13.66
N GLU A 239 -12.40 -7.78 13.03
CA GLU A 239 -12.12 -6.48 13.66
C GLU A 239 -13.35 -5.93 14.40
N ILE A 240 -14.52 -5.94 13.75
CA ILE A 240 -15.76 -5.45 14.35
C ILE A 240 -16.14 -6.26 15.59
N ARG A 241 -15.98 -7.59 15.56
CA ARG A 241 -16.23 -8.45 16.72
C ARG A 241 -15.23 -8.14 17.83
N TYR A 242 -13.94 -8.12 17.51
CA TYR A 242 -12.88 -7.87 18.48
C TYR A 242 -13.05 -6.53 19.19
N VAL A 243 -13.30 -5.45 18.45
CA VAL A 243 -13.55 -4.11 19.04
C VAL A 243 -14.80 -4.10 19.90
N ARG A 244 -15.84 -4.86 19.54
CA ARG A 244 -17.07 -4.98 20.35
C ARG A 244 -16.81 -5.72 21.67
N GLU A 245 -15.97 -6.74 21.65
CA GLU A 245 -15.69 -7.61 22.79
C GLU A 245 -14.65 -6.99 23.75
N HIS A 246 -13.64 -6.31 23.21
CA HIS A 246 -12.48 -5.82 23.98
C HIS A 246 -12.39 -4.30 24.09
N GLY A 247 -13.14 -3.56 23.29
CA GLY A 247 -13.11 -2.10 23.24
C GLY A 247 -12.04 -1.52 22.30
N ALA A 248 -12.26 -0.27 21.86
CA ALA A 248 -11.40 0.41 20.90
C ALA A 248 -10.01 0.77 21.47
N GLU A 249 -9.92 1.10 22.76
CA GLU A 249 -8.64 1.43 23.41
C GLU A 249 -7.70 0.21 23.43
N HIS A 250 -8.25 -0.96 23.79
CA HIS A 250 -7.49 -2.20 23.80
C HIS A 250 -7.01 -2.58 22.39
N PHE A 251 -7.88 -2.42 21.39
CA PHE A 251 -7.51 -2.63 20.00
C PHE A 251 -6.37 -1.68 19.54
N ASN A 252 -6.43 -0.39 19.91
CA ASN A 252 -5.36 0.55 19.58
C ASN A 252 -4.03 0.20 20.26
N GLN A 253 -4.05 -0.19 21.54
CA GLN A 253 -2.84 -0.66 22.25
C GLN A 253 -2.23 -1.90 21.59
N PHE A 254 -3.08 -2.82 21.14
CA PHE A 254 -2.63 -3.99 20.39
C PHE A 254 -1.96 -3.60 19.07
N LEU A 255 -2.55 -2.68 18.30
CA LEU A 255 -1.95 -2.17 17.06
C LEU A 255 -0.62 -1.44 17.30
N GLU A 256 -0.53 -0.65 18.38
CA GLU A 256 0.72 0.02 18.76
C GLU A 256 1.82 -1.00 19.05
N MET A 257 1.54 -2.03 19.85
CA MET A 257 2.49 -3.10 20.16
C MET A 257 3.00 -3.82 18.89
N LEU A 258 2.11 -4.15 17.95
CA LEU A 258 2.50 -4.78 16.68
C LEU A 258 3.42 -3.88 15.85
N LEU A 259 3.18 -2.57 15.89
CA LEU A 259 4.02 -1.59 15.21
C LEU A 259 5.40 -1.48 15.88
N GLU A 260 5.47 -1.56 17.21
CA GLU A 260 6.75 -1.60 17.93
C GLU A 260 7.54 -2.88 17.61
N GLU A 261 6.87 -4.02 17.40
CA GLU A 261 7.52 -5.25 16.96
C GLU A 261 8.03 -5.16 15.52
N LEU A 262 7.30 -4.45 14.66
CA LEU A 262 7.71 -4.20 13.27
C LEU A 262 8.90 -3.22 13.20
N PHE A 263 8.85 -2.15 14.00
CA PHE A 263 9.82 -1.07 14.10
C PHE A 263 10.36 -0.93 15.53
N PRO A 264 11.26 -1.83 15.96
CA PRO A 264 11.76 -1.85 17.32
C PRO A 264 12.51 -0.57 17.67
N ALA A 265 12.33 -0.11 18.92
CA ALA A 265 13.24 0.87 19.49
C ALA A 265 14.61 0.21 19.68
N MET A 266 15.67 0.86 19.21
CA MET A 266 17.04 0.48 19.55
C MET A 266 17.45 1.11 20.87
#